data_AF-A0A6G2D733-F1
#
_entry.id   AF-A0A6G2D733-F1
#
_cell.length_a   1.000
_cell.length_b   1.000
_cell.length_c   1.000
_cell.angle_alpha   90.00
_cell.angle_beta   90.00
_cell.angle_gamma   90.00
#
_symmetry.space_group_name_H-M   'P 1'
#
loop_
_entity.id
_entity.type
_entity.pdbx_description
1 polymer ?
#
loop_
_entity_poly.entity_id
_entity_poly.type
_entity_poly.pdbx_seq_one_letter_code
_entity_poly.pdbx_strand_id
1 'polypeptide(L)' 'LVIDAKCSLNAFLDASDATDDEGRASGLRAHAASVRNHAQQLGSKSYWDKFGDAADYVVMYIPGEHFLFAALEQDPKLWE' A
#
# COMPACT_ATOMS: atom_id res chain seq x y z
N LEU A 1 -12.88 13.93 -6.49
CA LEU A 1 -12.05 12.72 -6.44
C LEU A 1 -10.58 13.14 -6.48
N VAL A 2 -9.85 12.92 -5.38
CA VAL A 2 -8.40 13.18 -5.31
C VAL A 2 -7.69 11.84 -5.42
N ILE A 3 -6.77 11.73 -6.38
CA ILE A 3 -5.89 10.56 -6.54
C ILE A 3 -4.49 11.03 -6.15
N ASP A 4 -4.11 10.80 -4.90
CA ASP A 4 -2.76 11.02 -4.40
C ASP A 4 -2.31 9.71 -3.76
N ALA A 5 -1.39 8.99 -4.40
CA ALA A 5 -0.46 8.01 -3.82
C ALA A 5 -0.02 7.03 -4.90
N LYS A 6 1.29 6.88 -5.04
CA LYS A 6 1.92 5.75 -5.71
C LYS A 6 2.45 4.83 -4.61
N CYS A 7 1.95 3.60 -4.52
CA CYS A 7 2.55 2.60 -3.66
C CYS A 7 3.97 2.30 -4.16
N SER A 8 4.97 2.37 -3.28
CA SER A 8 6.33 1.91 -3.60
C SER A 8 6.30 0.40 -3.84
N LEU A 9 6.91 -0.05 -4.95
CA LEU A 9 7.00 -1.46 -5.33
C LEU A 9 8.35 -2.09 -4.99
N ASN A 10 9.29 -1.31 -4.43
CA ASN A 10 10.67 -1.76 -4.23
C ASN A 10 10.73 -3.03 -3.38
N ALA A 11 9.99 -3.08 -2.27
CA ALA A 11 9.98 -4.25 -1.38
C ALA A 11 9.42 -5.51 -2.05
N PHE A 12 8.47 -5.35 -2.98
CA PHE A 12 7.95 -6.47 -3.77
C PHE A 12 8.99 -6.96 -4.80
N LEU A 13 9.72 -6.04 -5.43
CA LEU A 13 10.81 -6.39 -6.35
C LEU A 13 11.94 -7.09 -5.58
N ASP A 14 12.34 -6.56 -4.42
CA ASP A 14 13.34 -7.18 -3.54
C ASP A 14 12.91 -8.59 -3.10
N ALA A 15 11.62 -8.80 -2.82
CA ALA A 15 11.08 -10.12 -2.53
C ALA A 15 11.16 -11.08 -3.72
N SER A 16 10.96 -10.55 -4.93
CA SER A 16 11.00 -11.32 -6.19
C SER A 16 12.42 -11.71 -6.58
N ASP A 17 13.40 -10.86 -6.26
CA ASP A 17 14.83 -11.07 -6.53
C ASP A 17 15.54 -11.85 -5.40
N ALA A 18 14.86 -12.13 -4.29
CA ALA A 18 15.41 -12.89 -3.17
C ALA A 18 15.76 -14.33 -3.58
N THR A 19 16.92 -14.80 -3.11
CA THR A 19 17.45 -16.13 -3.45
C THR A 19 17.09 -17.22 -2.44
N ASP A 20 16.50 -16.84 -1.31
CA ASP A 20 16.04 -17.73 -0.26
C ASP A 20 14.61 -17.39 0.18
N ASP A 21 13.97 -18.35 0.85
CA ASP A 21 12.58 -18.23 1.29
C ASP A 21 12.41 -17.17 2.39
N GLU A 22 13.43 -16.97 3.22
CA GLU A 22 13.40 -16.00 4.31
C GLU A 22 13.42 -14.56 3.78
N GLY A 23 14.29 -14.26 2.82
CA GLY A 23 14.39 -12.98 2.13
C GLY A 23 13.12 -12.67 1.35
N ARG A 24 12.56 -13.66 0.63
CA ARG A 24 11.26 -13.49 -0.05
C ARG A 24 10.16 -13.13 0.93
N ALA A 25 10.05 -13.87 2.04
CA ALA A 25 9.03 -13.60 3.06
C ALA A 25 9.24 -12.23 3.73
N SER A 26 10.50 -11.83 3.96
CA SER A 26 10.83 -10.52 4.51
C SER A 26 10.42 -9.37 3.59
N GLY A 27 10.74 -9.48 2.30
CA GLY A 27 10.36 -8.50 1.28
C GLY A 27 8.85 -8.38 1.13
N LEU A 28 8.12 -9.50 1.13
CA LEU A 28 6.65 -9.49 1.07
C LEU A 28 6.03 -8.82 2.31
N ARG A 29 6.55 -9.08 3.51
CA ARG A 29 6.11 -8.37 4.73
C ARG A 29 6.39 -6.87 4.65
N ALA A 30 7.56 -6.48 4.15
CA ALA A 30 7.92 -5.08 3.95
C ALA A 30 7.02 -4.39 2.91
N HIS A 31 6.64 -5.11 1.85
CA HIS A 31 5.67 -4.65 0.86
C HIS A 31 4.30 -4.39 1.49
N ALA A 32 3.76 -5.35 2.25
CA ALA A 32 2.48 -5.17 2.95
C ALA A 32 2.52 -3.99 3.95
N ALA A 33 3.61 -3.84 4.70
CA ALA A 33 3.80 -2.70 5.60
C ALA A 33 3.85 -1.37 4.84
N SER A 34 4.51 -1.33 3.68
CA SER A 34 4.53 -0.16 2.80
C SER A 34 3.11 0.21 2.34
N VAL A 35 2.32 -0.76 1.88
CA VAL A 35 0.92 -0.56 1.47
C VAL A 35 0.09 0.02 2.62
N ARG A 36 0.16 -0.59 3.81
CA ARG A 36 -0.52 -0.09 5.02
C ARG A 36 -0.13 1.34 5.33
N ASN A 37 1.17 1.62 5.37
CA ASN A 37 1.68 2.94 5.74
C ASN A 37 1.20 4.01 4.75
N HIS A 38 1.17 3.71 3.45
CA HIS A 38 0.65 4.63 2.44
C HIS A 38 -0.85 4.87 2.64
N ALA A 39 -1.65 3.80 2.82
CA ALA A 39 -3.08 3.94 3.09
C ALA A 39 -3.36 4.80 4.34
N GLN A 40 -2.60 4.60 5.42
CA GLN A 40 -2.70 5.40 6.64
C GLN A 40 -2.29 6.86 6.41
N GLN A 41 -1.19 7.11 5.68
CA GLN A 41 -0.74 8.46 5.37
C GLN A 41 -1.77 9.24 4.54
N LEU A 42 -2.49 8.54 3.66
CA LEU A 42 -3.57 9.13 2.88
C LEU A 42 -4.79 9.47 3.73
N GLY A 43 -5.17 8.57 4.65
CA GLY A 43 -6.23 8.85 5.60
C GLY A 43 -5.87 9.97 6.60
N SER A 44 -4.58 10.09 6.97
CA SER A 44 -4.12 11.10 7.94
C SER A 44 -3.90 12.48 7.32
N LYS A 45 -3.63 12.56 6.01
CA LYS A 45 -3.67 13.84 5.30
C LYS A 45 -5.14 14.25 5.23
N SER A 46 -5.60 15.01 6.22
CA SER A 46 -6.92 15.64 6.25
C SER A 46 -7.10 16.56 5.04
N TYR A 47 -7.45 16.00 3.88
CA TYR A 47 -7.97 16.77 2.76
C TYR A 47 -9.23 17.53 3.19
N TRP A 48 -9.96 16.98 4.16
CA TRP A 48 -11.05 17.62 4.89
C TRP A 48 -10.72 19.02 5.42
N ASP A 49 -9.52 19.20 6.00
CA ASP A 49 -9.12 20.50 6.58
C ASP A 49 -8.80 21.56 5.51
N LYS A 50 -8.43 21.14 4.29
CA LYS A 50 -8.06 22.06 3.19
C LYS A 50 -9.16 22.27 2.15
N PHE A 51 -10.13 21.36 2.04
CA PHE A 51 -11.13 21.35 0.96
C PHE A 51 -12.59 21.30 1.44
N GLY A 52 -12.87 21.29 2.76
CA GLY A 52 -14.24 21.18 3.29
C GLY A 52 -14.90 19.84 2.96
N ASP A 53 -16.23 19.80 2.85
CA ASP A 53 -17.06 18.61 2.51
C ASP A 53 -16.76 17.99 1.11
N ALA A 54 -15.81 18.51 0.34
CA ALA A 54 -15.59 18.12 -1.05
C ALA A 54 -14.76 16.85 -1.27
N ALA A 55 -14.25 16.21 -0.20
CA ALA A 55 -13.36 15.06 -0.30
C ALA A 55 -13.90 13.83 0.43
N ASP A 56 -15.07 13.34 0.01
CA ASP A 56 -15.72 12.18 0.62
C ASP A 56 -14.83 10.91 0.67
N TYR A 57 -13.86 10.79 -0.25
CA TYR A 57 -13.01 9.60 -0.38
C TYR A 57 -11.61 9.94 -0.91
N VAL A 58 -10.60 9.22 -0.40
CA VAL A 58 -9.22 9.21 -0.94
C VAL A 58 -8.96 7.84 -1.56
N VAL A 59 -8.42 7.81 -2.77
CA VAL A 59 -8.13 6.57 -3.50
C VAL A 59 -6.63 6.40 -3.66
N MET A 60 -6.11 5.27 -3.17
CA MET A 60 -4.74 4.84 -3.44
C MET A 60 -4.70 4.06 -4.75
N TYR A 61 -3.82 4.47 -5.67
CA TYR A 61 -3.59 3.73 -6.90
C TYR A 61 -2.52 2.65 -6.71
N ILE A 62 -2.84 1.41 -7.09
CA ILE A 62 -1.91 0.28 -7.13
C ILE A 62 -1.79 -0.17 -8.60
N PRO A 63 -0.58 -0.24 -9.17
CA PRO A 63 -0.37 -0.45 -10.61
C PRO A 63 -0.61 -1.89 -11.11
N GLY A 64 -1.22 -2.77 -10.30
CA GLY A 64 -1.50 -4.15 -10.66
C GLY A 64 -2.10 -4.94 -9.49
N GLU A 65 -2.99 -5.88 -9.79
CA GLU A 65 -3.70 -6.70 -8.79
C GLU A 65 -2.77 -7.60 -7.98
N HIS A 66 -1.69 -8.11 -8.60
CA HIS A 66 -0.71 -9.00 -7.96
C HIS A 66 0.02 -8.33 -6.79
N PHE A 67 0.23 -7.02 -6.86
CA PHE A 67 0.81 -6.27 -5.74
C PHE A 67 -0.16 -6.17 -4.57
N LEU A 68 -1.46 -5.98 -4.85
CA LEU A 68 -2.49 -5.93 -3.83
C LEU A 68 -2.68 -7.31 -3.18
N PHE A 69 -2.80 -8.37 -3.97
CA PHE A 69 -2.96 -9.73 -3.45
C PHE A 69 -1.75 -10.16 -2.61
N ALA A 70 -0.53 -9.92 -3.08
CA ALA A 70 0.67 -10.25 -2.31
C ALA A 70 0.72 -9.50 -0.97
N ALA A 71 0.22 -8.26 -0.91
CA ALA A 71 0.12 -7.53 0.34
C ALA A 71 -0.98 -8.12 1.26
N LEU A 72 -2.16 -8.45 0.71
CA LEU A 72 -3.28 -9.03 1.44
C LEU A 72 -2.96 -10.43 2.01
N GLU A 73 -2.19 -11.23 1.30
CA GLU A 73 -1.73 -12.54 1.79
C GLU A 73 -0.84 -12.41 3.02
N GLN A 74 -0.03 -11.36 3.11
CA GLN A 74 0.79 -11.08 4.30
C GLN A 74 0.00 -10.35 5.39
N ASP A 75 -1.00 -9.57 4.99
CA ASP A 75 -1.74 -8.69 5.89
C ASP A 75 -3.22 -8.54 5.49
N PRO A 76 -4.07 -9.50 5.92
CA PRO A 76 -5.50 -9.50 5.58
C PRO A 76 -6.26 -8.27 6.10
N LYS A 77 -5.72 -7.60 7.12
CA LYS A 77 -6.32 -6.39 7.72
C LYS A 77 -6.26 -5.17 6.80
N LEU A 78 -5.59 -5.26 5.65
CA LEU A 78 -5.64 -4.23 4.62
C LEU A 78 -7.02 -4.12 3.93
N TRP A 79 -7.87 -5.13 4.07
CA TRP A 79 -9.24 -5.16 3.53
C TRP A 79 -10.33 -4.83 4.55
N GLU A 80 -9.96 -4.73 5.84
CA GLU A 80 -10.86 -4.37 6.94
C GLU A 80 -10.91 -2.85 7.12
#